data_AF-A0A9D8J9Z1-F1
#
_entry.id   AF-A0A9D8J9Z1-F1
#
_cell.length_a   1.000
_cell.length_b   1.000
_cell.length_c   1.000
_cell.angle_alpha   90.00
_cell.angle_beta   90.00
_cell.angle_gamma   90.00
#
_symmetry.space_group_name_H-M   'P 1'
#
loop_
_entity.id
_entity.type
_entity.pdbx_description
1 polymer ?
#
loop_
_entity_poly.entity_id
_entity_poly.type
_entity_poly.pdbx_seq_one_letter_code
_entity_poly.pdbx_strand_id
1 'polypeptide(L)'
;MAKTSESKSESADRLVNDWFLTAIVHDGPVASCLDAVIAELDSRRMFVDTIRKSLSGETLQVDAVTDLSQRIRALENTLRFRLPMLTVERPSAWFRAPAATTTGPFQAALLSEPVFAPYDGALVSQVEQALVKSWQMRDASSLPFAEDQPCLWTTLLRHNARLEQICKLPVPFVGLRLDELPDGLPTELQCRSVCSFLTNVRGELIAARERLSNCYQQLRECSLRLWLVQRREAMEQDVRRQRSQRGAQDIRDEFRRRRSQASTAAPLLAPADLEALRFMGFAALPAPGDLRQRYIAMAKKLHPDLQGGDDQGFKLLVNAYNRLTARVEA
;
A
#
# COMPACT_ATOMS: atom_id res chain seq x y z
N MET A 1 -7.95 76.16 11.97
CA MET A 1 -6.54 76.22 11.53
C MET A 1 -5.78 75.06 12.18
N ALA A 2 -5.61 73.95 11.46
CA ALA A 2 -4.79 72.81 11.89
C ALA A 2 -3.91 72.40 10.70
N LYS A 3 -2.61 72.29 10.98
CA LYS A 3 -1.51 72.32 10.02
C LYS A 3 -1.27 70.95 9.37
N THR A 4 -1.21 71.00 8.04
CA THR A 4 -0.37 70.21 7.13
C THR A 4 0.99 69.80 7.73
N SER A 5 1.19 68.52 8.04
CA SER A 5 2.52 67.96 8.37
C SER A 5 2.82 66.58 7.79
N GLU A 6 1.99 66.03 6.90
CA GLU A 6 2.20 64.67 6.35
C GLU A 6 3.01 64.62 5.05
N SER A 7 3.33 65.76 4.41
CA SER A 7 3.94 65.73 3.06
C SER A 7 5.48 65.61 3.01
N LYS A 8 6.19 65.56 4.14
CA LYS A 8 7.67 65.49 4.15
C LYS A 8 8.25 64.07 4.24
N SER A 9 7.50 63.06 4.71
CA SER A 9 8.04 61.69 4.77
C SER A 9 7.97 60.97 3.42
N GLU A 10 6.98 61.27 2.57
CA GLU A 10 6.88 60.66 1.24
C GLU A 10 8.02 61.08 0.28
N SER A 11 8.58 62.28 0.44
CA SER A 11 9.69 62.75 -0.41
C SER A 11 11.03 62.10 -0.08
N ALA A 12 11.24 61.66 1.18
CA ALA A 12 12.46 60.96 1.59
C ALA A 12 12.44 59.51 1.11
N ASP A 13 11.29 58.81 1.22
CA ASP A 13 11.14 57.44 0.73
C ASP A 13 11.24 57.31 -0.80
N ARG A 14 10.95 58.38 -1.56
CA ARG A 14 11.08 58.39 -3.02
C ARG A 14 12.53 58.44 -3.50
N LEU A 15 13.44 59.06 -2.73
CA LEU A 15 14.87 59.12 -3.08
C LEU A 15 15.62 57.83 -2.71
N VAL A 16 15.07 57.01 -1.81
CA VAL A 16 15.71 55.75 -1.34
C VAL A 16 15.66 54.61 -2.37
N ASN A 17 14.91 54.76 -3.46
CA ASN A 17 14.76 53.72 -4.50
C ASN A 17 15.20 54.14 -5.91
N ASP A 18 15.98 55.21 -6.04
CA ASP A 18 16.59 55.52 -7.33
C ASP A 18 17.81 54.61 -7.54
N TRP A 19 17.62 53.57 -8.34
CA TRP A 19 18.63 52.59 -8.76
C TRP A 19 19.82 53.22 -9.51
N PHE A 20 19.68 54.48 -9.94
CA PHE A 20 20.79 55.22 -10.52
C PHE A 20 21.65 55.89 -9.43
N LEU A 21 21.11 56.16 -8.24
CA LEU A 21 21.87 56.76 -7.14
C LEU A 21 22.88 55.78 -6.51
N THR A 22 22.58 54.48 -6.47
CA THR A 22 23.53 53.45 -6.03
C THR A 22 24.80 53.43 -6.88
N ALA A 23 24.68 53.76 -8.17
CA ALA A 23 25.80 53.86 -9.11
C ALA A 23 26.73 55.05 -8.85
N ILE A 24 26.15 56.16 -8.42
CA ILE A 24 26.87 57.43 -8.17
C ILE A 24 27.74 57.31 -6.91
N VAL A 25 27.40 56.39 -6.00
CA VAL A 25 28.18 56.12 -4.78
C VAL A 25 29.50 55.38 -5.09
N HIS A 26 29.63 54.75 -6.25
CA HIS A 26 30.89 54.12 -6.65
C HIS A 26 31.89 55.18 -7.14
N ASP A 27 32.96 55.39 -6.36
CA ASP A 27 34.11 56.17 -6.80
C ASP A 27 34.74 55.51 -8.04
N GLY A 28 34.58 56.13 -9.21
CA GLY A 28 35.10 55.59 -10.46
C GLY A 28 34.79 56.43 -11.70
N PRO A 29 35.33 56.04 -12.87
CA PRO A 29 34.95 56.63 -14.14
C PRO A 29 33.45 56.44 -14.41
N VAL A 30 32.83 57.42 -15.07
CA VAL A 30 31.40 57.36 -15.47
C VAL A 30 31.04 56.04 -16.15
N ALA A 31 31.93 55.53 -17.02
CA ALA A 31 31.73 54.24 -17.69
C ALA A 31 31.56 53.07 -16.70
N SER A 32 32.39 53.00 -15.66
CA SER A 32 32.30 51.95 -14.63
C SER A 32 31.03 52.06 -13.79
N CYS A 33 30.60 53.28 -13.46
CA CYS A 33 29.31 53.49 -12.79
C CYS A 33 28.14 53.01 -13.67
N LEU A 34 28.17 53.30 -14.98
CA LEU A 34 27.15 52.83 -15.93
C LEU A 34 27.19 51.31 -16.12
N ASP A 35 28.37 50.68 -16.14
CA ASP A 35 28.51 49.23 -16.23
C ASP A 35 27.92 48.54 -14.98
N ALA A 36 28.13 49.10 -13.78
CA ALA A 36 27.56 48.59 -12.54
C ALA A 36 26.02 48.66 -12.56
N VAL A 37 25.46 49.77 -13.06
CA VAL A 37 24.03 49.96 -13.25
C VAL A 37 23.42 48.93 -14.20
N ILE A 38 24.07 48.70 -15.34
CA ILE A 38 23.63 47.71 -16.32
C ILE A 38 23.62 46.31 -15.69
N ALA A 39 24.69 45.96 -14.95
CA ALA A 39 24.76 44.68 -14.25
C ALA A 39 23.65 44.50 -13.20
N GLU A 40 23.31 45.55 -12.44
CA GLU A 40 22.20 45.52 -11.48
C GLU A 40 20.84 45.34 -12.17
N LEU A 41 20.60 46.07 -13.26
CA LEU A 41 19.38 45.92 -14.06
C LEU A 41 19.27 44.53 -14.69
N ASP A 42 20.36 43.98 -15.20
CA ASP A 42 20.40 42.64 -15.78
C ASP A 42 20.13 41.57 -14.71
N SER A 43 20.66 41.74 -13.50
CA SER A 43 20.36 40.88 -12.35
C SER A 43 18.87 40.90 -12.00
N ARG A 44 18.26 42.09 -11.91
CA ARG A 44 16.82 42.26 -11.66
C ARG A 44 15.95 41.66 -12.76
N ARG A 45 16.32 41.87 -14.02
CA ARG A 45 15.65 41.26 -15.17
C ARG A 45 15.73 39.74 -15.09
N MET A 46 16.92 39.20 -14.82
CA MET A 46 17.12 37.76 -14.68
C MET A 46 16.29 37.17 -13.54
N PHE A 47 16.16 37.90 -12.42
CA PHE A 47 15.32 37.51 -11.30
C PHE A 47 13.84 37.45 -11.69
N VAL A 48 13.32 38.49 -12.34
CA VAL A 48 11.94 38.53 -12.83
C VAL A 48 11.69 37.41 -13.86
N ASP A 49 12.61 37.20 -14.79
CA ASP A 49 12.52 36.11 -15.77
C ASP A 49 12.51 34.74 -15.10
N THR A 50 13.27 34.58 -14.02
CA THR A 50 13.31 33.36 -13.22
C THR A 50 11.99 33.11 -12.51
N ILE A 51 11.43 34.12 -11.84
CA ILE A 51 10.09 34.05 -11.23
C ILE A 51 9.06 33.70 -12.29
N ARG A 52 9.08 34.37 -13.44
CA ARG A 52 8.16 34.12 -14.55
C ARG A 52 8.23 32.66 -15.02
N LYS A 53 9.44 32.10 -15.16
CA LYS A 53 9.62 30.68 -15.53
C LYS A 53 9.08 29.75 -14.45
N SER A 54 9.39 29.99 -13.18
CA SER A 54 8.88 29.17 -12.06
C SER A 54 7.36 29.22 -11.93
N LEU A 55 6.75 30.37 -12.21
CA LEU A 55 5.29 30.57 -12.17
C LEU A 55 4.60 30.24 -13.49
N SER A 56 5.31 29.97 -14.57
CA SER A 56 4.69 29.58 -15.84
C SER A 56 4.06 28.19 -15.71
N GLY A 57 2.76 28.09 -16.00
CA GLY A 57 2.04 26.83 -16.04
C GLY A 57 2.43 25.98 -17.24
N GLU A 58 2.02 24.70 -17.24
CA GLU A 58 2.14 23.82 -18.42
C GLU A 58 1.24 24.32 -19.57
N THR A 59 0.16 25.01 -19.23
CA THR A 59 -0.75 25.65 -20.17
C THR A 59 -0.46 27.15 -20.23
N LEU A 60 -0.50 27.72 -21.43
CA LEU A 60 -0.21 29.14 -21.67
C LEU A 60 -1.19 30.11 -20.98
N GLN A 61 -2.29 29.62 -20.41
CA GLN A 61 -3.41 30.45 -19.95
C GLN A 61 -3.48 30.66 -18.43
N VAL A 62 -2.84 29.83 -17.63
CA VAL A 62 -2.95 29.87 -16.15
C VAL A 62 -1.57 29.73 -15.53
N ASP A 63 -1.24 30.59 -14.56
CA ASP A 63 0.01 30.46 -13.81
C ASP A 63 0.01 29.18 -12.96
N ALA A 64 1.20 28.67 -12.66
CA ALA A 64 1.39 27.39 -11.99
C ALA A 64 0.76 27.35 -10.59
N VAL A 65 0.71 28.48 -9.88
CA VAL A 65 0.12 28.57 -8.52
C VAL A 65 -1.39 28.49 -8.60
N THR A 66 -2.00 29.21 -9.55
CA THR A 66 -3.44 29.18 -9.79
C THR A 66 -3.90 27.80 -10.30
N ASP A 67 -3.18 27.21 -11.27
CA ASP A 67 -3.49 25.86 -11.77
C ASP A 67 -3.41 24.83 -10.63
N LEU A 68 -2.32 24.84 -9.85
CA LEU A 68 -2.18 23.94 -8.71
C LEU A 68 -3.29 24.17 -7.67
N SER A 69 -3.63 25.42 -7.37
CA SER A 69 -4.71 25.75 -6.44
C SER A 69 -6.07 25.23 -6.92
N GLN A 70 -6.36 25.29 -8.22
CA GLN A 70 -7.58 24.72 -8.80
C GLN A 70 -7.58 23.19 -8.68
N ARG A 71 -6.45 22.53 -8.94
CA ARG A 71 -6.31 21.08 -8.79
C ARG A 71 -6.46 20.64 -7.32
N ILE A 72 -5.90 21.40 -6.38
CA ILE A 72 -6.08 21.15 -4.93
C ILE A 72 -7.56 21.30 -4.54
N ARG A 73 -8.26 22.33 -5.02
CA ARG A 73 -9.72 22.48 -4.78
C ARG A 73 -10.51 21.33 -5.39
N ALA A 74 -10.14 20.85 -6.57
CA ALA A 74 -10.77 19.69 -7.20
C ALA A 74 -10.55 18.42 -6.36
N LEU A 75 -9.35 18.22 -5.81
CA LEU A 75 -9.04 17.14 -4.88
C LEU A 75 -9.85 17.27 -3.59
N GLU A 76 -9.88 18.45 -2.97
CA GLU A 76 -10.66 18.74 -1.76
C GLU A 76 -12.14 18.43 -1.97
N ASN A 77 -12.73 18.90 -3.08
CA ASN A 77 -14.11 18.58 -3.44
C ASN A 77 -14.29 17.08 -3.61
N THR A 78 -13.37 16.41 -4.30
CA THR A 78 -13.42 14.95 -4.48
C THR A 78 -13.40 14.24 -3.13
N LEU A 79 -12.53 14.64 -2.20
CA LEU A 79 -12.48 14.08 -0.85
C LEU A 79 -13.78 14.37 -0.09
N ARG A 80 -14.26 15.62 -0.09
CA ARG A 80 -15.48 16.03 0.60
C ARG A 80 -16.72 15.26 0.14
N PHE A 81 -16.87 15.03 -1.16
CA PHE A 81 -18.04 14.31 -1.68
C PHE A 81 -17.89 12.80 -1.55
N ARG A 82 -16.69 12.27 -1.72
CA ARG A 82 -16.49 10.83 -1.75
C ARG A 82 -16.30 10.24 -0.38
N LEU A 83 -15.42 10.81 0.46
CA LEU A 83 -15.08 10.26 1.78
C LEU A 83 -16.30 9.94 2.65
N PRO A 84 -17.40 10.74 2.66
CA PRO A 84 -18.62 10.40 3.39
C PRO A 84 -19.46 9.28 2.74
N MET A 85 -19.41 9.13 1.41
CA MET A 85 -20.06 8.03 0.69
C MET A 85 -19.30 6.71 0.79
N LEU A 86 -18.10 6.74 1.38
CA LEU A 86 -17.29 5.56 1.67
C LEU A 86 -17.85 4.85 2.90
N THR A 87 -19.03 4.26 2.77
CA THR A 87 -19.42 3.23 3.72
C THR A 87 -18.39 2.10 3.62
N VAL A 88 -17.99 1.61 4.79
CA VAL A 88 -17.04 0.51 4.95
C VAL A 88 -17.43 -0.71 4.11
N GLU A 89 -18.72 -0.87 3.84
CA GLU A 89 -19.31 -2.00 3.14
C GLU A 89 -18.94 -2.10 1.64
N ARG A 90 -18.34 -1.08 1.04
CA ARG A 90 -17.89 -1.12 -0.37
C ARG A 90 -16.50 -0.51 -0.57
N PRO A 91 -15.42 -1.17 -0.09
CA PRO A 91 -14.04 -0.66 -0.19
C PRO A 91 -13.58 -0.35 -1.61
N SER A 92 -14.24 -0.96 -2.60
CA SER A 92 -13.91 -0.77 -4.00
C SER A 92 -14.34 0.60 -4.57
N ALA A 93 -15.40 1.24 -4.05
CA ALA A 93 -15.88 2.54 -4.57
C ALA A 93 -14.96 3.75 -4.27
N TRP A 94 -13.84 3.53 -3.56
CA TRP A 94 -13.19 4.58 -2.78
C TRP A 94 -12.29 5.53 -3.58
N PHE A 95 -11.73 5.09 -4.71
CA PHE A 95 -10.65 5.86 -5.37
C PHE A 95 -10.69 5.82 -6.91
N ARG A 96 -11.80 6.27 -7.54
CA ARG A 96 -11.79 6.60 -8.99
C ARG A 96 -11.03 7.92 -9.25
N ALA A 97 -10.35 8.11 -10.39
CA ALA A 97 -10.25 9.47 -10.93
C ALA A 97 -11.65 9.95 -11.35
N PRO A 98 -11.92 11.27 -11.36
CA PRO A 98 -13.14 11.82 -11.97
C PRO A 98 -13.29 11.47 -13.47
N ALA A 99 -12.23 11.03 -14.15
CA ALA A 99 -12.21 10.72 -15.58
C ALA A 99 -12.66 9.29 -15.97
N ALA A 100 -13.07 8.43 -15.03
CA ALA A 100 -13.62 7.12 -15.36
C ALA A 100 -15.08 7.25 -15.86
N THR A 101 -15.26 7.71 -17.10
CA THR A 101 -16.53 7.64 -17.84
C THR A 101 -16.96 6.20 -18.16
N THR A 102 -16.07 5.23 -17.95
CA THR A 102 -16.39 3.82 -18.07
C THR A 102 -17.11 3.33 -16.82
N THR A 103 -18.43 3.21 -16.95
CA THR A 103 -19.28 2.30 -16.18
C THR A 103 -18.81 0.86 -16.39
N GLY A 104 -17.75 0.45 -15.69
CA GLY A 104 -17.24 -0.91 -15.69
C GLY A 104 -16.78 -1.35 -14.29
N PRO A 105 -16.82 -2.66 -13.98
CA PRO A 105 -16.22 -3.19 -12.76
C PRO A 105 -14.73 -2.84 -12.71
N PHE A 106 -14.21 -2.68 -11.49
CA PHE A 106 -12.81 -2.35 -11.21
C PHE A 106 -11.85 -3.08 -12.14
N GLN A 107 -10.90 -2.37 -12.76
CA GLN A 107 -9.74 -3.04 -13.31
C GLN A 107 -9.10 -3.81 -12.14
N ALA A 108 -8.86 -5.11 -12.31
CA ALA A 108 -8.31 -5.97 -11.26
C ALA A 108 -7.02 -5.41 -10.62
N ALA A 109 -6.29 -4.57 -11.35
CA ALA A 109 -5.10 -3.85 -10.89
C ALA A 109 -5.35 -2.84 -9.75
N LEU A 110 -6.55 -2.27 -9.62
CA LEU A 110 -6.88 -1.39 -8.49
C LEU A 110 -6.97 -2.17 -7.18
N LEU A 111 -7.40 -3.44 -7.21
CA LEU A 111 -7.48 -4.27 -6.00
C LEU A 111 -6.10 -4.74 -5.51
N SER A 112 -5.05 -4.56 -6.33
CA SER A 112 -3.67 -4.87 -5.95
C SER A 112 -2.90 -3.71 -5.34
N GLU A 113 -3.45 -2.50 -5.25
CA GLU A 113 -2.73 -1.45 -4.52
C GLU A 113 -2.66 -1.80 -3.02
N PRO A 114 -1.54 -1.52 -2.34
CA PRO A 114 -1.35 -1.90 -0.94
C PRO A 114 -2.41 -1.37 0.04
N VAL A 115 -3.06 -0.25 -0.29
CA VAL A 115 -4.16 0.32 0.54
C VAL A 115 -5.45 -0.52 0.41
N PHE A 116 -5.60 -1.31 -0.66
CA PHE A 116 -6.79 -2.10 -0.99
C PHE A 116 -6.59 -3.61 -0.87
N ALA A 117 -5.35 -4.06 -0.69
CA ALA A 117 -5.04 -5.45 -0.41
C ALA A 117 -5.77 -5.93 0.87
N PRO A 118 -6.04 -7.24 1.00
CA PRO A 118 -6.52 -7.81 2.25
C PRO A 118 -5.67 -7.34 3.43
N TYR A 119 -6.29 -7.11 4.59
CA TYR A 119 -5.57 -6.59 5.74
C TYR A 119 -4.39 -7.49 6.12
N ASP A 120 -3.20 -6.95 5.95
CA ASP A 120 -1.95 -7.46 6.51
C ASP A 120 -1.34 -6.34 7.35
N GLY A 121 -1.18 -6.60 8.66
CA GLY A 121 -0.67 -5.60 9.59
C GLY A 121 0.75 -5.13 9.26
N ALA A 122 1.59 -5.99 8.67
CA ALA A 122 2.94 -5.63 8.27
C ALA A 122 2.91 -4.71 7.04
N LEU A 123 2.12 -5.08 6.03
CA LEU A 123 1.94 -4.27 4.82
C LEU A 123 1.33 -2.90 5.14
N VAL A 124 0.27 -2.85 5.95
CA VAL A 124 -0.38 -1.59 6.35
C VAL A 124 0.61 -0.67 7.07
N SER A 125 1.41 -1.21 8.00
CA SER A 125 2.43 -0.43 8.72
C SER A 125 3.50 0.11 7.77
N GLN A 126 3.94 -0.70 6.80
CA GLN A 126 4.91 -0.29 5.78
C GLN A 126 4.33 0.83 4.89
N VAL A 127 3.08 0.70 4.45
CA VAL A 127 2.39 1.69 3.63
C VAL A 127 2.20 3.00 4.38
N GLU A 128 1.78 2.96 5.65
CA GLU A 128 1.63 4.17 6.46
C GLU A 128 2.97 4.91 6.60
N GLN A 129 4.05 4.19 6.93
CA GLN A 129 5.38 4.78 7.03
C GLN A 129 5.86 5.36 5.70
N ALA A 130 5.62 4.65 4.60
CA ALA A 130 5.98 5.12 3.26
C ALA A 130 5.22 6.40 2.88
N LEU A 131 3.92 6.48 3.19
CA LEU A 131 3.11 7.67 2.93
C LEU A 131 3.58 8.88 3.74
N VAL A 132 3.84 8.69 5.05
CA VAL A 132 4.37 9.76 5.92
C VAL A 132 5.72 10.25 5.40
N LYS A 133 6.63 9.32 5.06
CA LYS A 133 7.94 9.65 4.51
C LYS A 133 7.82 10.40 3.18
N SER A 134 6.99 9.91 2.25
CA SER A 134 6.76 10.54 0.94
C SER A 134 6.22 11.96 1.07
N TRP A 135 5.27 12.15 2.00
CA TRP A 135 4.72 13.47 2.31
C TRP A 135 5.79 14.43 2.85
N GLN A 136 6.61 13.98 3.80
CA GLN A 136 7.69 14.78 4.38
C GLN A 136 8.79 15.12 3.37
N MET A 137 9.17 14.16 2.54
CA MET A 137 10.20 14.31 1.51
C MET A 137 9.72 15.07 0.26
N ARG A 138 8.41 15.34 0.16
CA ARG A 138 7.76 16.00 -0.99
C ARG A 138 8.07 15.25 -2.30
N ASP A 139 8.05 13.93 -2.21
CA ASP A 139 8.39 13.02 -3.31
C ASP A 139 7.28 11.99 -3.51
N ALA A 140 6.84 11.83 -4.75
CA ALA A 140 5.80 10.90 -5.16
C ALA A 140 6.35 9.60 -5.77
N SER A 141 7.64 9.53 -6.06
CA SER A 141 8.27 8.42 -6.80
C SER A 141 8.53 7.17 -5.95
N SER A 142 8.57 7.32 -4.63
CA SER A 142 8.98 6.24 -3.72
C SER A 142 7.87 5.26 -3.32
N LEU A 143 6.65 5.44 -3.83
CA LEU A 143 5.52 4.60 -3.45
C LEU A 143 5.32 3.41 -4.38
N PRO A 144 5.02 2.23 -3.84
CA PRO A 144 4.74 1.01 -4.61
C PRO A 144 3.33 1.02 -5.23
N PHE A 145 2.84 2.18 -5.68
CA PHE A 145 1.58 2.28 -6.40
C PHE A 145 1.84 2.17 -7.90
N ALA A 146 0.95 1.48 -8.62
CA ALA A 146 1.05 1.39 -10.08
C ALA A 146 0.95 2.82 -10.67
N GLU A 147 1.96 3.24 -11.45
CA GLU A 147 2.03 4.59 -12.01
C GLU A 147 0.80 4.97 -12.85
N ASP A 148 0.14 3.96 -13.42
CA ASP A 148 -0.97 4.05 -14.37
C ASP A 148 -2.36 4.19 -13.72
N GLN A 149 -2.49 4.00 -12.41
CA GLN A 149 -3.80 4.06 -11.75
C GLN A 149 -4.00 5.40 -11.01
N PRO A 150 -5.16 6.04 -11.16
CA PRO A 150 -5.44 7.31 -10.50
C PRO A 150 -5.83 7.13 -9.02
N CYS A 151 -4.83 6.89 -8.18
CA CYS A 151 -4.99 6.87 -6.73
C CYS A 151 -5.01 8.29 -6.13
N LEU A 152 -5.87 8.55 -5.13
CA LEU A 152 -5.93 9.88 -4.49
C LEU A 152 -4.67 10.18 -3.67
N TRP A 153 -4.00 9.17 -3.09
CA TRP A 153 -2.71 9.35 -2.42
C TRP A 153 -1.63 9.80 -3.39
N THR A 154 -1.52 9.14 -4.54
CA THR A 154 -0.58 9.52 -5.60
C THR A 154 -0.88 10.93 -6.11
N THR A 155 -2.16 11.28 -6.30
CA THR A 155 -2.57 12.62 -6.73
C THR A 155 -2.17 13.69 -5.71
N LEU A 156 -2.47 13.46 -4.42
CA LEU A 156 -2.09 14.34 -3.32
C LEU A 156 -0.57 14.56 -3.27
N LEU A 157 0.22 13.48 -3.38
CA LEU A 157 1.68 13.56 -3.31
C LEU A 157 2.30 14.22 -4.52
N ARG A 158 1.75 14.00 -5.73
CA ARG A 158 2.14 14.75 -6.93
C ARG A 158 1.88 16.25 -6.76
N HIS A 159 0.75 16.64 -6.17
CA HIS A 159 0.48 18.04 -5.86
C HIS A 159 1.45 18.61 -4.82
N ASN A 160 1.83 17.82 -3.81
CA ASN A 160 2.82 18.23 -2.80
C ASN A 160 4.21 18.44 -3.42
N ALA A 161 4.65 17.49 -4.25
CA ALA A 161 5.90 17.61 -5.00
C ALA A 161 5.88 18.80 -5.97
N ARG A 162 4.75 19.03 -6.65
CA ARG A 162 4.60 20.17 -7.56
C ARG A 162 4.64 21.50 -6.83
N LEU A 163 3.99 21.60 -5.66
CA LEU A 163 4.08 22.79 -4.81
C LEU A 163 5.53 23.08 -4.43
N GLU A 164 6.29 22.05 -4.08
CA GLU A 164 7.71 22.19 -3.74
C GLU A 164 8.55 22.65 -4.92
N GLN A 165 8.27 22.14 -6.12
CA GLN A 165 8.95 22.59 -7.33
C GLN A 165 8.67 24.07 -7.62
N ILE A 166 7.43 24.53 -7.48
CA ILE A 166 7.07 25.94 -7.69
C ILE A 166 7.80 26.82 -6.67
N CYS A 167 7.92 26.39 -5.42
CA CYS A 167 8.61 27.14 -4.39
C CYS A 167 10.11 27.34 -4.67
N LYS A 168 10.75 26.46 -5.45
CA LYS A 168 12.19 26.53 -5.75
C LYS A 168 12.45 27.41 -6.97
N LEU A 169 13.39 28.34 -6.85
CA LEU A 169 13.88 29.10 -8.00
C LEU A 169 15.07 28.38 -8.67
N PRO A 170 15.16 28.38 -10.01
CA PRO A 170 16.32 27.86 -10.73
C PRO A 170 17.54 28.78 -10.58
N VAL A 171 18.68 28.32 -11.12
CA VAL A 171 19.93 29.08 -11.23
C VAL A 171 19.69 30.45 -11.87
N PRO A 172 20.27 31.54 -11.34
CA PRO A 172 21.25 31.59 -10.23
C PRO A 172 20.65 31.66 -8.82
N PHE A 173 19.33 31.62 -8.67
CA PHE A 173 18.63 31.90 -7.41
C PHE A 173 18.25 30.65 -6.60
N VAL A 174 19.00 29.56 -6.71
CA VAL A 174 18.68 28.25 -6.10
C VAL A 174 18.51 28.31 -4.57
N GLY A 175 19.16 29.28 -3.92
CA GLY A 175 19.05 29.50 -2.47
C GLY A 175 17.79 30.26 -2.05
N LEU A 176 17.01 30.80 -2.98
CA LEU A 176 15.80 31.57 -2.69
C LEU A 176 14.54 30.71 -2.90
N ARG A 177 13.57 30.87 -2.00
CA ARG A 177 12.30 30.16 -2.05
C ARG A 177 11.11 31.12 -2.08
N LEU A 178 10.17 30.89 -3.01
CA LEU A 178 8.99 31.75 -3.16
C LEU A 178 8.08 31.77 -1.92
N ASP A 179 8.06 30.69 -1.12
CA ASP A 179 7.28 30.62 0.12
C ASP A 179 7.92 31.35 1.32
N GLU A 180 9.16 31.84 1.16
CA GLU A 180 9.93 32.57 2.19
C GLU A 180 10.14 34.05 1.82
N LEU A 181 9.98 34.40 0.54
CA LEU A 181 10.07 35.77 0.08
C LEU A 181 8.84 36.61 0.49
N PRO A 182 8.99 37.89 0.85
CA PRO A 182 10.16 38.74 0.60
C PRO A 182 11.26 38.73 1.67
N ASP A 183 11.09 38.02 2.80
CA ASP A 183 11.94 38.18 4.00
C ASP A 183 13.43 37.79 3.78
N GLY A 184 13.75 37.04 2.72
CA GLY A 184 15.11 36.65 2.33
C GLY A 184 15.60 37.26 1.01
N LEU A 185 14.94 38.28 0.47
CA LEU A 185 15.32 38.87 -0.81
C LEU A 185 16.64 39.67 -0.69
N PRO A 186 17.64 39.45 -1.56
CA PRO A 186 18.85 40.27 -1.59
C PRO A 186 18.53 41.76 -1.75
N THR A 187 19.24 42.62 -1.03
CA THR A 187 18.99 44.07 -0.97
C THR A 187 18.97 44.71 -2.36
N GLU A 188 19.78 44.21 -3.28
CA GLU A 188 19.90 44.69 -4.66
C GLU A 188 18.62 44.44 -5.48
N LEU A 189 17.86 43.40 -5.11
CA LEU A 189 16.60 43.02 -5.73
C LEU A 189 15.37 43.59 -5.00
N GLN A 190 15.56 44.15 -3.80
CA GLN A 190 14.47 44.72 -3.02
C GLN A 190 13.95 45.99 -3.68
N CYS A 191 12.65 45.97 -4.00
CA CYS A 191 11.91 47.18 -4.30
C CYS A 191 10.45 46.99 -3.86
N ARG A 192 9.75 48.09 -3.58
CA ARG A 192 8.39 48.05 -3.03
C ARG A 192 7.44 47.18 -3.87
N SER A 193 7.51 47.29 -5.20
CA SER A 193 6.64 46.55 -6.11
C SER A 193 6.96 45.05 -6.13
N VAL A 194 8.24 44.69 -6.13
CA VAL A 194 8.67 43.28 -6.07
C VAL A 194 8.28 42.67 -4.72
N CYS A 195 8.52 43.38 -3.61
CA CYS A 195 8.12 42.91 -2.29
C CYS A 195 6.59 42.73 -2.20
N SER A 196 5.80 43.69 -2.69
CA SER A 196 4.34 43.57 -2.69
C SER A 196 3.86 42.39 -3.54
N PHE A 197 4.47 42.16 -4.70
CA PHE A 197 4.15 41.01 -5.55
C PHE A 197 4.50 39.69 -4.85
N LEU A 198 5.71 39.57 -4.29
CA LEU A 198 6.18 38.37 -3.60
C LEU A 198 5.35 38.06 -2.36
N THR A 199 4.90 39.07 -1.62
CA THR A 199 3.96 38.88 -0.49
C THR A 199 2.66 38.22 -0.95
N ASN A 200 2.10 38.64 -2.10
CA ASN A 200 0.88 38.02 -2.64
C ASN A 200 1.14 36.57 -3.07
N VAL A 201 2.24 36.32 -3.79
CA VAL A 201 2.64 34.96 -4.21
C VAL A 201 2.83 34.05 -3.00
N ARG A 202 3.52 34.52 -1.96
CA ARG A 202 3.72 33.79 -0.70
C ARG A 202 2.38 33.48 -0.03
N GLY A 203 1.46 34.44 0.03
CA GLY A 203 0.13 34.24 0.59
C GLY A 203 -0.63 33.10 -0.11
N GLU A 204 -0.61 33.07 -1.45
CA GLU A 204 -1.25 32.00 -2.23
C GLU A 204 -0.55 30.65 -2.04
N LEU A 205 0.78 30.61 -1.99
CA LEU A 205 1.54 29.37 -1.74
C LEU A 205 1.27 28.79 -0.35
N ILE A 206 1.20 29.64 0.69
CA ILE A 206 0.85 29.22 2.05
C ILE A 206 -0.58 28.68 2.07
N ALA A 207 -1.54 29.40 1.49
CA ALA A 207 -2.93 28.94 1.42
C ALA A 207 -3.07 27.61 0.66
N ALA A 208 -2.34 27.42 -0.44
CA ALA A 208 -2.30 26.16 -1.17
C ALA A 208 -1.72 25.02 -0.31
N ARG A 209 -0.65 25.29 0.45
CA ARG A 209 -0.02 24.31 1.36
C ARG A 209 -0.96 23.90 2.49
N GLU A 210 -1.66 24.84 3.08
CA GLU A 210 -2.65 24.56 4.14
C GLU A 210 -3.79 23.69 3.62
N ARG A 211 -4.38 24.04 2.46
CA ARG A 211 -5.43 23.22 1.84
C ARG A 211 -4.96 21.81 1.53
N LEU A 212 -3.75 21.67 0.99
CA LEU A 212 -3.18 20.36 0.69
C LEU A 212 -2.89 19.55 1.97
N SER A 213 -2.45 20.21 3.03
CA SER A 213 -2.25 19.59 4.35
C SER A 213 -3.57 19.11 4.95
N ASN A 214 -4.66 19.87 4.79
CA ASN A 214 -5.99 19.44 5.19
C ASN A 214 -6.45 18.21 4.40
N CYS A 215 -6.21 18.19 3.07
CA CYS A 215 -6.47 17.01 2.24
C CYS A 215 -5.69 15.78 2.70
N TYR A 216 -4.41 15.97 3.07
CA TYR A 216 -3.57 14.90 3.64
C TYR A 216 -4.16 14.33 4.93
N GLN A 217 -4.55 15.20 5.89
CA GLN A 217 -5.11 14.73 7.15
C GLN A 217 -6.45 13.99 6.94
N GLN A 218 -7.35 14.54 6.12
CA GLN A 218 -8.62 13.89 5.81
C GLN A 218 -8.42 12.50 5.20
N LEU A 219 -7.52 12.40 4.20
CA LEU A 219 -7.24 11.14 3.53
C LEU A 219 -6.55 10.14 4.46
N ARG A 220 -5.64 10.59 5.32
CA ARG A 220 -4.98 9.79 6.34
C ARG A 220 -5.98 9.22 7.35
N GLU A 221 -6.85 10.07 7.92
CA GLU A 221 -7.88 9.66 8.87
C GLU A 221 -8.87 8.65 8.25
N CYS A 222 -9.25 8.82 6.99
CA CYS A 222 -10.07 7.85 6.28
C CYS A 222 -9.35 6.52 6.05
N SER A 223 -8.07 6.55 5.67
CA SER A 223 -7.25 5.34 5.48
C SER A 223 -7.08 4.57 6.79
N LEU A 224 -6.81 5.27 7.90
CA LEU A 224 -6.71 4.66 9.23
C LEU A 224 -8.03 4.00 9.65
N ARG A 225 -9.17 4.69 9.44
CA ARG A 225 -10.50 4.13 9.74
C ARG A 225 -10.78 2.87 8.92
N LEU A 226 -10.42 2.86 7.64
CA LEU A 226 -10.55 1.68 6.78
C LEU A 226 -9.75 0.51 7.33
N TRP A 227 -8.46 0.70 7.57
CA TRP A 227 -7.59 -0.36 8.08
C TRP A 227 -8.07 -0.92 9.41
N LEU A 228 -8.61 -0.07 10.31
CA LEU A 228 -9.22 -0.52 11.55
C LEU A 228 -10.44 -1.42 11.36
N VAL A 229 -11.24 -1.19 10.31
CA VAL A 229 -12.38 -2.06 10.03
C VAL A 229 -11.95 -3.33 9.32
N GLN A 230 -11.07 -3.24 8.31
CA GLN A 230 -10.53 -4.44 7.66
C GLN A 230 -9.82 -5.36 8.66
N ARG A 231 -9.12 -4.79 9.66
CA ARG A 231 -8.54 -5.54 10.77
C ARG A 231 -9.59 -6.30 11.58
N ARG A 232 -10.71 -5.65 11.91
CA ARG A 232 -11.83 -6.28 12.64
C ARG A 232 -12.45 -7.40 11.82
N GLU A 233 -12.71 -7.17 10.55
CA GLU A 233 -13.26 -8.17 9.63
C GLU A 233 -12.32 -9.37 9.48
N ALA A 234 -11.01 -9.14 9.34
CA ALA A 234 -10.01 -10.20 9.28
C ALA A 234 -10.02 -11.05 10.57
N MET A 235 -10.05 -10.42 11.74
CA MET A 235 -10.16 -11.11 13.03
C MET A 235 -11.46 -11.93 13.15
N GLU A 236 -12.59 -11.37 12.74
CA GLU A 236 -13.87 -12.09 12.76
C GLU A 236 -13.87 -13.29 11.81
N GLN A 237 -13.29 -13.14 10.62
CA GLN A 237 -13.13 -14.23 9.66
C GLN A 237 -12.24 -15.34 10.23
N ASP A 238 -11.15 -15.01 10.91
CA ASP A 238 -10.29 -15.99 11.56
C ASP A 238 -11.01 -16.73 12.70
N VAL A 239 -11.80 -16.03 13.52
CA VAL A 239 -12.64 -16.66 14.55
C VAL A 239 -13.66 -17.61 13.91
N ARG A 240 -14.32 -17.21 12.82
CA ARG A 240 -15.27 -18.06 12.08
C ARG A 240 -14.58 -19.28 11.47
N ARG A 241 -13.38 -19.12 10.90
CA ARG A 241 -12.57 -20.23 10.36
C ARG A 241 -12.15 -21.20 11.45
N GLN A 242 -11.67 -20.71 12.59
CA GLN A 242 -11.30 -21.55 13.74
C GLN A 242 -12.50 -22.31 14.31
N ARG A 243 -13.67 -21.67 14.44
CA ARG A 243 -14.91 -22.34 14.88
C ARG A 243 -15.34 -23.43 13.90
N SER A 244 -15.27 -23.15 12.59
CA SER A 244 -15.60 -24.12 11.55
C SER A 244 -14.64 -25.31 11.54
N GLN A 245 -13.34 -25.06 11.73
CA GLN A 245 -12.32 -26.10 11.85
C GLN A 245 -12.53 -26.96 13.11
N ARG A 246 -12.83 -26.35 14.26
CA ARG A 246 -13.16 -27.09 15.49
C ARG A 246 -14.41 -27.94 15.32
N GLY A 247 -15.49 -27.39 14.76
CA GLY A 247 -16.70 -28.17 14.46
C GLY A 247 -16.45 -29.33 13.50
N ALA A 248 -15.63 -29.13 12.46
CA ALA A 248 -15.24 -30.20 11.55
C ALA A 248 -14.36 -31.27 12.23
N GLN A 249 -13.51 -30.87 13.17
CA GLN A 249 -12.68 -31.77 13.97
C GLN A 249 -13.52 -32.56 14.97
N ASP A 250 -14.45 -31.90 15.67
CA ASP A 250 -15.38 -32.51 16.61
C ASP A 250 -16.28 -33.54 15.90
N ILE A 251 -16.78 -33.23 14.70
CA ILE A 251 -17.55 -34.19 13.87
C ILE A 251 -16.68 -35.38 13.48
N ARG A 252 -15.41 -35.17 13.09
CA ARG A 252 -14.47 -36.25 12.75
C ARG A 252 -14.16 -37.12 13.98
N ASP A 253 -13.95 -36.51 15.13
CA ASP A 253 -13.65 -37.19 16.38
C ASP A 253 -14.88 -37.96 16.90
N GLU A 254 -16.09 -37.41 16.74
CA GLU A 254 -17.33 -38.10 17.04
C GLU A 254 -17.55 -39.29 16.10
N PHE A 255 -17.31 -39.13 14.79
CA PHE A 255 -17.35 -40.25 13.84
C PHE A 255 -16.33 -41.34 14.21
N ARG A 256 -15.11 -40.96 14.60
CA ARG A 256 -14.08 -41.89 15.06
C ARG A 256 -14.50 -42.60 16.34
N ARG A 257 -15.10 -41.90 17.31
CA ARG A 257 -15.65 -42.48 18.56
C ARG A 257 -16.82 -43.42 18.30
N ARG A 258 -17.76 -43.05 17.43
CA ARG A 258 -18.87 -43.94 17.04
C ARG A 258 -18.35 -45.18 16.34
N ARG A 259 -17.32 -45.05 15.49
CA ARG A 259 -16.68 -46.20 14.84
C ARG A 259 -15.95 -47.10 15.83
N SER A 260 -15.25 -46.56 16.82
CA SER A 260 -14.58 -47.37 17.84
C SER A 260 -15.54 -47.98 18.89
N GLN A 261 -16.69 -47.36 19.16
CA GLN A 261 -17.74 -47.93 20.02
C GLN A 261 -18.61 -48.96 19.29
N ALA A 262 -18.74 -48.88 17.97
CA ALA A 262 -19.42 -49.90 17.15
C ALA A 262 -18.55 -51.15 16.89
N SER A 263 -17.27 -51.14 17.27
CA SER A 263 -16.32 -52.27 17.09
C SER A 263 -16.37 -53.32 18.22
N THR A 264 -17.51 -53.49 18.89
CA THR A 264 -17.80 -54.67 19.73
C THR A 264 -18.76 -55.65 19.06
N ALA A 265 -19.09 -55.45 17.77
CA ALA A 265 -19.62 -56.53 16.94
C ALA A 265 -18.43 -57.30 16.35
N ALA A 266 -18.24 -58.54 16.79
CA ALA A 266 -17.26 -59.45 16.20
C ALA A 266 -17.44 -59.45 14.67
N PRO A 267 -16.36 -59.27 13.88
CA PRO A 267 -16.48 -59.28 12.43
C PRO A 267 -17.05 -60.63 12.01
N LEU A 268 -18.20 -60.61 11.32
CA LEU A 268 -18.79 -61.80 10.72
C LEU A 268 -17.76 -62.37 9.74
N LEU A 269 -17.10 -63.45 10.16
CA LEU A 269 -16.16 -64.18 9.32
C LEU A 269 -16.93 -64.69 8.11
N ALA A 270 -16.39 -64.45 6.91
CA ALA A 270 -16.96 -65.02 5.71
C ALA A 270 -16.83 -66.57 5.78
N PRO A 271 -17.72 -67.34 5.14
CA PRO A 271 -17.62 -68.80 5.12
C PRO A 271 -16.24 -69.33 4.72
N ALA A 272 -15.59 -68.67 3.75
CA ALA A 272 -14.24 -69.00 3.31
C ALA A 272 -13.14 -68.71 4.37
N ASP A 273 -13.38 -67.76 5.28
CA ASP A 273 -12.46 -67.47 6.39
C ASP A 273 -12.58 -68.58 7.46
N LEU A 274 -13.79 -69.10 7.70
CA LEU A 274 -14.02 -70.25 8.58
C LEU A 274 -13.40 -71.54 8.02
N GLU A 275 -13.49 -71.76 6.69
CA GLU A 275 -12.82 -72.88 6.03
C GLU A 275 -11.30 -72.81 6.16
N ALA A 276 -10.71 -71.63 5.99
CA ALA A 276 -9.28 -71.40 6.17
C ALA A 276 -8.85 -71.67 7.63
N LEU A 277 -9.63 -71.21 8.62
CA LEU A 277 -9.38 -71.50 10.04
C LEU A 277 -9.43 -73.01 10.31
N ARG A 278 -10.46 -73.70 9.79
CA ARG A 278 -10.60 -75.16 9.94
C ARG A 278 -9.44 -75.90 9.29
N PHE A 279 -9.03 -75.51 8.08
CA PHE A 279 -7.91 -76.10 7.37
C PHE A 279 -6.60 -75.94 8.14
N MET A 280 -6.35 -74.74 8.70
CA MET A 280 -5.14 -74.48 9.48
C MET A 280 -5.22 -75.01 10.93
N GLY A 281 -6.39 -75.47 11.36
CA GLY A 281 -6.62 -76.10 12.67
C GLY A 281 -6.85 -75.09 13.81
N PHE A 282 -7.40 -73.92 13.50
CA PHE A 282 -7.75 -72.91 14.49
C PHE A 282 -9.27 -72.90 14.75
N ALA A 283 -9.66 -72.70 16.02
CA ALA A 283 -11.06 -72.57 16.42
C ALA A 283 -11.59 -71.13 16.25
N ALA A 284 -10.69 -70.14 16.23
CA ALA A 284 -10.97 -68.71 16.05
C ALA A 284 -9.75 -68.03 15.41
N LEU A 285 -9.87 -66.74 15.03
CA LEU A 285 -8.76 -65.97 14.49
C LEU A 285 -7.56 -65.97 15.45
N PRO A 286 -6.40 -66.53 15.06
CA PRO A 286 -5.22 -66.59 15.91
C PRO A 286 -4.45 -65.26 15.95
N ALA A 287 -3.55 -65.11 16.93
CA ALA A 287 -2.60 -64.00 16.91
C ALA A 287 -1.67 -64.11 15.67
N PRO A 288 -1.14 -62.98 15.14
CA PRO A 288 -0.31 -63.00 13.94
C PRO A 288 0.92 -63.92 14.05
N GLY A 289 1.51 -63.99 15.26
CA GLY A 289 2.63 -64.89 15.55
C GLY A 289 2.25 -66.37 15.43
N ASP A 290 1.11 -66.76 15.98
CA ASP A 290 0.62 -68.15 15.99
C ASP A 290 0.25 -68.61 14.57
N LEU A 291 -0.35 -67.73 13.76
CA LEU A 291 -0.66 -68.00 12.36
C LEU A 291 0.60 -68.30 11.55
N ARG A 292 1.64 -67.47 11.72
CA ARG A 292 2.93 -67.63 11.03
C ARG A 292 3.64 -68.91 11.46
N GLN A 293 3.67 -69.22 12.76
CA GLN A 293 4.25 -70.46 13.27
C GLN A 293 3.52 -71.68 12.70
N ARG A 294 2.18 -71.64 12.67
CA ARG A 294 1.37 -72.73 12.12
C ARG A 294 1.59 -72.92 10.62
N TYR A 295 1.67 -71.84 9.86
CA TYR A 295 2.01 -71.89 8.44
C TYR A 295 3.36 -72.56 8.21
N ILE A 296 4.41 -72.15 8.93
CA ILE A 296 5.74 -72.76 8.81
C ILE A 296 5.69 -74.25 9.14
N ALA A 297 4.97 -74.63 10.20
CA ALA A 297 4.83 -76.03 10.61
C ALA A 297 4.12 -76.89 9.56
N MET A 298 3.06 -76.38 8.93
CA MET A 298 2.33 -77.09 7.87
C MET A 298 3.09 -77.09 6.54
N ALA A 299 3.78 -75.99 6.21
CA ALA A 299 4.61 -75.87 5.02
C ALA A 299 5.72 -76.92 5.01
N LYS A 300 6.38 -77.14 6.16
CA LYS A 300 7.39 -78.20 6.34
C LYS A 300 6.87 -79.63 6.13
N LYS A 301 5.55 -79.85 6.08
CA LYS A 301 4.94 -81.16 5.84
C LYS A 301 4.37 -81.28 4.43
N LEU A 302 3.80 -80.19 3.92
CA LEU A 302 3.07 -80.18 2.66
C LEU A 302 3.91 -79.72 1.46
N HIS A 303 5.14 -79.22 1.67
CA HIS A 303 5.95 -78.67 0.58
C HIS A 303 6.17 -79.72 -0.52
N PRO A 304 5.93 -79.38 -1.81
CA PRO A 304 5.98 -80.34 -2.92
C PRO A 304 7.37 -80.96 -3.10
N ASP A 305 8.43 -80.24 -2.72
CA ASP A 305 9.81 -80.73 -2.82
C ASP A 305 10.20 -81.76 -1.74
N LEU A 306 9.33 -82.01 -0.75
CA LEU A 306 9.56 -83.03 0.26
C LEU A 306 9.06 -84.39 -0.22
N GLN A 307 9.72 -85.47 0.22
CA GLN A 307 9.30 -86.83 -0.11
C GLN A 307 7.93 -87.11 0.54
N GLY A 308 6.88 -87.17 -0.28
CA GLY A 308 5.48 -87.25 0.18
C GLY A 308 4.75 -85.90 0.29
N GLY A 309 5.30 -84.83 -0.29
CA GLY A 309 4.65 -83.53 -0.40
C GLY A 309 3.36 -83.57 -1.23
N ASP A 310 2.47 -82.59 -0.98
CA ASP A 310 1.17 -82.46 -1.63
C ASP A 310 1.05 -81.04 -2.21
N ASP A 311 1.31 -80.88 -3.51
CA ASP A 311 1.24 -79.59 -4.20
C ASP A 311 -0.14 -78.93 -4.08
N GLN A 312 -1.22 -79.71 -4.12
CA GLN A 312 -2.57 -79.18 -3.98
C GLN A 312 -2.84 -78.73 -2.54
N GLY A 313 -2.43 -79.54 -1.56
CA GLY A 313 -2.46 -79.19 -0.14
C GLY A 313 -1.63 -77.94 0.19
N PHE A 314 -0.47 -77.76 -0.45
CA PHE A 314 0.38 -76.60 -0.27
C PHE A 314 -0.25 -75.32 -0.84
N LYS A 315 -0.88 -75.39 -2.01
CA LYS A 315 -1.65 -74.26 -2.58
C LYS A 315 -2.81 -73.84 -1.68
N LEU A 316 -3.54 -74.80 -1.11
CA LEU A 316 -4.61 -74.52 -0.14
C LEU A 316 -4.06 -73.85 1.13
N LEU A 317 -2.89 -74.29 1.62
CA LEU A 317 -2.22 -73.67 2.76
C LEU A 317 -1.83 -72.22 2.50
N VAL A 318 -1.22 -71.92 1.36
CA VAL A 318 -0.82 -70.55 0.99
C VAL A 318 -2.04 -69.64 0.88
N ASN A 319 -3.12 -70.12 0.24
CA ASN A 319 -4.36 -69.37 0.11
C ASN A 319 -5.04 -69.11 1.46
N ALA A 320 -5.09 -70.12 2.33
CA ALA A 320 -5.65 -69.99 3.68
C ALA A 320 -4.82 -69.01 4.52
N TYR A 321 -3.49 -69.08 4.47
CA TYR A 321 -2.60 -68.17 5.19
C TYR A 321 -2.77 -66.73 4.74
N ASN A 322 -2.65 -66.45 3.44
CA ASN A 322 -2.78 -65.08 2.91
C ASN A 322 -4.14 -64.45 3.27
N ARG A 323 -5.21 -65.26 3.21
CA ARG A 323 -6.57 -64.83 3.58
C ARG A 323 -6.68 -64.48 5.06
N LEU A 324 -6.15 -65.32 5.95
CA LEU A 324 -6.19 -65.06 7.39
C LEU A 324 -5.25 -63.91 7.79
N THR A 325 -4.08 -63.76 7.15
CA THR A 325 -3.18 -62.63 7.38
C THR A 325 -3.86 -61.30 7.05
N ALA A 326 -4.54 -61.21 5.90
CA ALA A 326 -5.29 -60.01 5.52
C ALA A 326 -6.43 -59.68 6.51
N ARG A 327 -6.92 -60.65 7.29
CA ARG A 327 -7.93 -60.44 8.35
C ARG A 327 -7.33 -60.07 9.69
N VAL A 328 -6.15 -60.59 10.02
CA VAL A 328 -5.47 -60.33 11.28
C VAL A 328 -4.79 -58.96 11.26
N GLU A 329 -4.38 -58.46 10.09
CA GLU A 329 -3.74 -57.15 9.91
C GLU A 329 -4.72 -56.00 9.63
N ALA A 330 -6.00 -56.30 9.38
CA ALA A 330 -7.07 -55.32 9.12
C ALA A 330 -7.77 -54.86 10.41
#